data_AF-A0A448XGQ9-F1
#
_entry.id   AF-A0A448XGQ9-F1
#
_cell.length_a   1.000
_cell.length_b   1.000
_cell.length_c   1.000
_cell.angle_alpha   90.00
_cell.angle_beta   90.00
_cell.angle_gamma   90.00
#
_symmetry.space_group_name_H-M   'P 1'
#
loop_
_entity.id
_entity.type
_entity.pdbx_description
1 polymer ?
#
loop_
_entity_poly.entity_id
_entity_poly.type
_entity_poly.pdbx_seq_one_letter_code
_entity_poly.pdbx_strand_id
1 'polypeptide(L)'
;MQKCWTDQPSWIAGVSPTLSGSEWYQFQWQNKWRAIDARVHGFESPQAAAADAGCAYSEAQLPDKLIENGTDRSSKRGMKPQFLSIHLSRPMRCLAPGQWAAFFDRQVCLGGAMLRGSLSLWDEGIRSPYTSWSHSDFELTYENVALWNCL
;
A
#
# COMPACT_ATOMS: atom_id res chain seq x y z
N MET A 1 -7.58 8.82 -2.38
CA MET A 1 -7.39 7.84 -1.32
C MET A 1 -6.10 8.18 -0.63
N GLN A 2 -6.10 8.30 0.70
CA GLN A 2 -4.88 8.54 1.48
C GLN A 2 -4.52 7.33 2.35
N LYS A 3 -5.47 6.42 2.59
CA LYS A 3 -5.28 5.23 3.42
C LYS A 3 -5.73 3.98 2.68
N CYS A 4 -5.05 2.88 2.91
CA CYS A 4 -5.41 1.57 2.39
C CYS A 4 -4.83 0.46 3.26
N TRP A 5 -5.33 -0.76 3.07
CA TRP A 5 -4.81 -1.94 3.75
C TRP A 5 -4.60 -3.09 2.78
N THR A 6 -3.70 -4.00 3.16
CA THR A 6 -3.27 -5.13 2.33
C THR A 6 -3.46 -6.46 3.02
N ASP A 7 -3.40 -7.52 2.22
CA ASP A 7 -3.20 -8.87 2.73
C ASP A 7 -1.76 -9.05 3.26
N GLN A 8 -1.43 -10.27 3.66
CA GLN A 8 -0.09 -10.64 4.06
C GLN A 8 0.93 -10.36 2.94
N PRO A 9 1.99 -9.60 3.21
CA PRO A 9 3.02 -9.27 2.25
C PRO A 9 3.94 -10.47 2.00
N SER A 10 4.35 -10.61 0.75
CA SER A 10 5.45 -11.46 0.34
C SER A 10 6.74 -10.65 0.36
N TRP A 11 7.64 -10.97 1.28
CA TRP A 11 8.92 -10.27 1.43
C TRP A 11 10.02 -10.95 0.61
N ILE A 12 10.86 -10.17 -0.07
CA ILE A 12 11.97 -10.69 -0.90
C ILE A 12 13.04 -11.35 -0.02
N ALA A 13 13.39 -10.73 1.11
CA ALA A 13 14.25 -11.36 2.11
C ALA A 13 13.57 -12.57 2.79
N GLY A 14 12.28 -12.78 2.50
CA GLY A 14 11.33 -13.68 3.15
C GLY A 14 11.25 -13.50 4.67
N VAL A 15 11.76 -12.40 5.20
CA VAL A 15 11.56 -11.96 6.58
C VAL A 15 10.90 -10.60 6.59
N SER A 16 9.99 -10.37 7.54
CA SER A 16 9.32 -9.08 7.66
C SER A 16 10.35 -8.06 8.12
N PRO A 17 10.46 -6.91 7.44
CA PRO A 17 11.19 -5.78 7.98
C PRO A 17 10.52 -5.27 9.26
N THR A 18 11.24 -4.50 10.05
CA THR A 18 10.72 -3.86 11.27
C THR A 18 9.83 -2.68 10.88
N LEU A 19 8.52 -2.91 10.78
CA LEU A 19 7.54 -1.89 10.39
C LEU A 19 6.97 -1.20 11.64
N SER A 20 7.69 -0.21 12.18
CA SER A 20 7.25 0.56 13.35
C SER A 20 6.18 1.62 13.04
N GLY A 21 5.96 1.93 11.76
CA GLY A 21 5.08 3.02 11.32
C GLY A 21 5.63 4.44 11.54
N SER A 22 6.79 4.59 12.20
CA SER A 22 7.48 5.87 12.38
C SER A 22 8.32 6.26 11.15
N GLU A 23 8.73 5.26 10.37
CA GLU A 23 9.58 5.42 9.19
C GLU A 23 8.76 5.65 7.92
N TRP A 24 9.37 6.37 6.97
CA TRP A 24 8.82 6.58 5.64
C TRP A 24 9.38 5.53 4.68
N TYR A 25 8.47 4.80 4.05
CA TYR A 25 8.74 3.86 2.98
C TYR A 25 8.20 4.39 1.66
N GLN A 26 8.68 3.84 0.56
CA GLN A 26 8.17 4.14 -0.76
C GLN A 26 7.17 3.07 -1.20
N PHE A 27 6.03 3.53 -1.68
CA PHE A 27 4.89 2.68 -2.03
C PHE A 27 4.45 2.89 -3.46
N GLN A 28 4.29 1.78 -4.20
CA GLN A 28 3.92 1.80 -5.62
C GLN A 28 2.88 0.70 -5.91
N TRP A 29 1.92 0.96 -6.81
CA TRP A 29 0.90 -0.02 -7.20
C TRP A 29 0.70 -0.09 -8.72
N GLN A 30 -0.07 -1.07 -9.17
CA GLN A 30 -0.15 -1.55 -10.57
C GLN A 30 -0.52 -0.51 -11.65
N ASN A 31 -0.93 0.72 -11.30
CA ASN A 31 -1.21 1.81 -12.26
C ASN A 31 -0.48 3.12 -11.93
N LYS A 32 0.54 3.05 -11.06
CA LYS A 32 1.31 4.21 -10.62
C LYS A 32 2.78 4.05 -10.99
N TRP A 33 3.25 4.94 -11.85
CA TRP A 33 4.62 4.93 -12.36
C TRP A 33 5.67 5.48 -11.39
N ARG A 34 5.24 6.26 -10.39
CA ARG A 34 6.15 6.87 -9.40
C ARG A 34 5.76 6.41 -8.00
N ALA A 35 6.72 5.87 -7.26
CA ALA A 35 6.53 5.57 -5.84
C ALA A 35 6.17 6.83 -5.05
N ILE A 36 5.38 6.65 -4.00
CA ILE A 36 4.91 7.71 -3.11
C ILE A 36 5.33 7.35 -1.70
N ASP A 37 5.81 8.34 -0.94
CA ASP A 37 6.16 8.12 0.45
C ASP A 37 4.91 7.76 1.25
N ALA A 38 5.03 6.73 2.07
CA ALA A 38 3.97 6.18 2.90
C ALA A 38 4.52 5.68 4.23
N ARG A 39 3.69 5.74 5.26
CA ARG A 39 3.91 5.03 6.52
C ARG A 39 3.24 3.69 6.45
N VAL A 40 3.94 2.65 6.88
CA VAL A 40 3.47 1.27 6.83
C VAL A 40 3.42 0.72 8.26
N HIS A 41 2.25 0.25 8.64
CA HIS A 41 1.96 -0.29 9.97
C HIS A 41 1.60 -1.77 9.84
N GLY A 42 2.29 -2.64 10.59
CA GLY A 42 2.01 -4.07 10.63
C GLY A 42 1.01 -4.46 11.73
N PHE A 43 0.09 -5.37 11.41
CA PHE A 43 -0.95 -5.86 12.32
C PHE A 43 -1.09 -7.37 12.25
N GLU A 44 -1.39 -8.02 13.38
CA GLU A 44 -1.57 -9.48 13.43
C GLU A 44 -2.92 -9.94 12.85
N SER A 45 -3.91 -9.05 12.71
CA SER A 45 -5.23 -9.37 12.18
C SER A 45 -5.64 -8.43 11.04
N PRO A 46 -6.39 -8.93 10.04
CA PRO A 46 -6.84 -8.10 8.92
C PRO A 46 -7.87 -7.06 9.38
N GLN A 47 -8.69 -7.38 10.39
CA GLN A 47 -9.66 -6.44 10.97
C GLN A 47 -8.96 -5.23 11.57
N ALA A 48 -7.83 -5.42 12.26
CA ALA A 48 -7.06 -4.32 12.84
C ALA A 48 -6.42 -3.45 11.77
N ALA A 49 -5.83 -4.05 10.72
CA ALA A 49 -5.28 -3.30 9.59
C ALA A 49 -6.36 -2.51 8.84
N ALA A 50 -7.52 -3.11 8.59
CA ALA A 50 -8.65 -2.45 7.95
C ALA A 50 -9.18 -1.28 8.81
N ALA A 51 -9.31 -1.50 10.12
CA ALA A 51 -9.77 -0.47 11.06
C ALA A 51 -8.83 0.73 11.14
N ASP A 52 -7.51 0.49 11.18
CA ASP A 52 -6.50 1.56 11.15
C ASP A 52 -6.56 2.37 9.85
N ALA A 53 -6.70 1.69 8.72
CA ALA A 53 -6.92 2.33 7.41
C ALA A 53 -8.30 3.01 7.27
N GLY A 54 -9.19 2.86 8.25
CA GLY A 54 -10.56 3.38 8.22
C GLY A 54 -11.48 2.69 7.20
N CYS A 55 -11.11 1.50 6.74
CA CYS A 55 -11.83 0.73 5.73
C CYS A 55 -12.82 -0.24 6.37
N ALA A 56 -13.94 -0.50 5.69
CA ALA A 56 -14.81 -1.62 6.05
C ALA A 56 -14.07 -2.95 5.79
N TYR A 57 -14.18 -3.88 6.75
CA TYR A 57 -13.68 -5.24 6.61
C TYR A 57 -14.80 -6.17 6.15
N SER A 58 -14.51 -7.02 5.18
CA SER A 58 -15.40 -8.11 4.76
C SER A 58 -14.62 -9.41 4.62
N GLU A 59 -15.04 -10.46 5.32
CA GLU A 59 -14.43 -11.79 5.23
C GLU A 59 -14.52 -12.37 3.82
N ALA A 60 -15.58 -12.05 3.07
CA ALA A 60 -15.78 -12.48 1.69
C ALA A 60 -14.69 -11.97 0.72
N GLN A 61 -13.90 -10.98 1.15
CA GLN A 61 -12.78 -10.53 0.34
C GLN A 61 -11.60 -11.50 0.48
N LEU A 62 -11.38 -12.16 1.62
CA LEU A 62 -10.24 -13.07 1.85
C LEU A 62 -10.26 -14.18 0.81
N PRO A 63 -9.15 -14.43 0.09
CA PRO A 63 -9.14 -15.55 -0.84
C PRO A 63 -9.40 -16.83 -0.03
N ASP A 64 -10.43 -17.59 -0.42
CA ASP A 64 -10.84 -18.88 0.17
C ASP A 64 -9.71 -19.94 0.22
N LYS A 65 -8.51 -19.65 -0.30
CA LYS A 65 -7.41 -20.60 -0.48
C LYS A 65 -6.01 -20.02 -0.24
N LEU A 66 -5.78 -19.41 0.92
CA LEU A 66 -4.44 -19.39 1.54
C LEU A 66 -4.27 -20.49 2.60
N ILE A 67 -5.25 -21.38 2.73
CA ILE A 67 -5.09 -22.67 3.40
C ILE A 67 -4.80 -23.69 2.30
N GLU A 68 -3.56 -24.18 2.27
CA GLU A 68 -3.11 -25.35 1.52
C GLU A 68 -3.13 -25.25 -0.02
N ASN A 69 -1.99 -24.87 -0.61
CA ASN A 69 -1.30 -25.67 -1.65
C ASN A 69 -0.10 -24.90 -2.20
N GLY A 70 1.09 -25.28 -1.73
CA GLY A 70 2.36 -24.68 -2.12
C GLY A 70 3.47 -25.19 -1.20
N THR A 71 3.77 -26.48 -1.33
CA THR A 71 4.93 -27.14 -0.74
C THR A 71 6.21 -26.40 -1.08
N ASP A 72 6.70 -25.59 -0.15
CA ASP A 72 8.12 -25.55 0.17
C ASP A 72 8.29 -25.39 1.68
N ARG A 73 8.34 -26.56 2.34
CA ARG A 73 8.81 -26.70 3.72
C ARG A 73 10.31 -26.45 3.73
N SER A 74 10.71 -25.18 3.67
CA SER A 74 12.00 -24.77 4.23
C SER A 74 11.76 -23.61 5.19
N SER A 75 11.55 -24.00 6.45
CA SER A 75 11.79 -23.22 7.67
C SER A 75 11.87 -21.69 7.52
N LYS A 76 10.80 -20.99 7.87
CA LYS A 76 10.92 -19.68 8.55
C LYS A 76 10.13 -19.71 9.85
N ARG A 77 10.76 -20.33 10.86
CA ARG A 77 10.31 -20.31 12.25
C ARG A 77 10.27 -18.84 12.71
N GLY A 78 9.10 -18.35 13.13
CA GLY A 78 8.98 -17.14 13.95
C GLY A 78 8.33 -15.91 13.32
N MET A 79 7.93 -15.93 12.04
CA MET A 79 7.20 -14.80 11.47
C MET A 79 5.71 -14.91 11.77
N LYS A 80 5.22 -14.00 12.60
CA LYS A 80 3.78 -13.76 12.72
C LYS A 80 3.27 -13.19 11.39
N PRO A 81 2.14 -13.68 10.87
CA PRO A 81 1.50 -13.06 9.71
C PRO A 81 1.20 -11.60 10.02
N GLN A 82 1.60 -10.70 9.14
CA GLN A 82 1.33 -9.27 9.28
C GLN A 82 0.47 -8.79 8.13
N PHE A 83 -0.69 -8.26 8.42
CA PHE A 83 -1.48 -7.44 7.51
C PHE A 83 -0.97 -6.00 7.61
N LEU A 84 -1.02 -5.25 6.52
CA LEU A 84 -0.46 -3.90 6.51
C LEU A 84 -1.57 -2.85 6.39
N SER A 85 -1.48 -1.79 7.19
CA SER A 85 -2.14 -0.51 6.95
C SER A 85 -1.12 0.47 6.39
N ILE A 86 -1.52 1.22 5.38
CA ILE A 86 -0.65 2.10 4.61
C ILE A 86 -1.26 3.49 4.57
N HIS A 87 -0.51 4.45 5.08
CA HIS A 87 -0.89 5.87 5.11
C HIS A 87 0.01 6.66 4.16
N LEU A 88 -0.55 7.11 3.06
CA LEU A 88 0.16 7.87 2.04
C LEU A 88 0.44 9.29 2.54
N SER A 89 1.62 9.81 2.23
CA SER A 89 2.02 11.20 2.49
C SER A 89 1.07 12.23 1.88
N ARG A 90 0.36 11.84 0.81
CA ARG A 90 -0.61 12.70 0.10
C ARG A 90 -1.73 11.88 -0.52
N PRO A 91 -2.89 12.50 -0.78
CA PRO A 91 -3.98 11.87 -1.51
C PRO A 91 -3.57 11.38 -2.90
N MET A 92 -3.94 10.14 -3.24
CA MET A 92 -3.67 9.52 -4.54
C MET A 92 -4.96 9.00 -5.22
N ARG A 93 -4.96 8.95 -6.56
CA ARG A 93 -6.03 8.38 -7.37
C ARG A 93 -5.78 6.90 -7.67
N CYS A 94 -6.84 6.17 -8.05
CA CYS A 94 -6.78 4.82 -8.61
C CYS A 94 -6.10 3.77 -7.72
N LEU A 95 -6.40 3.77 -6.43
CA LEU A 95 -5.92 2.78 -5.47
C LEU A 95 -7.07 1.82 -5.13
N ALA A 96 -7.10 0.65 -5.75
CA ALA A 96 -8.26 -0.23 -5.72
C ALA A 96 -7.92 -1.61 -5.12
N PRO A 97 -8.88 -2.25 -4.44
CA PRO A 97 -8.77 -3.65 -4.06
C PRO A 97 -8.45 -4.56 -5.25
N GLY A 98 -7.64 -5.59 -5.03
CA GLY A 98 -7.20 -6.55 -6.05
C GLY A 98 -5.95 -6.13 -6.83
N GLN A 99 -5.52 -4.87 -6.74
CA GLN A 99 -4.24 -4.46 -7.33
C GLN A 99 -3.07 -4.93 -6.47
N TRP A 100 -1.96 -5.28 -7.11
CA TRP A 100 -0.70 -5.51 -6.41
C TRP A 100 0.04 -4.21 -6.15
N ALA A 101 0.69 -4.17 -5.00
CA ALA A 101 1.55 -3.07 -4.59
C ALA A 101 2.90 -3.58 -4.09
N ALA A 102 3.93 -2.77 -4.30
CA ALA A 102 5.31 -3.01 -3.91
C ALA A 102 5.78 -1.96 -2.89
N PHE A 103 6.63 -2.43 -1.98
CA PHE A 103 7.21 -1.64 -0.90
C PHE A 103 8.71 -1.49 -1.12
N PHE A 104 9.21 -0.28 -0.92
CA PHE A 104 10.62 0.04 -1.09
C PHE A 104 11.14 0.78 0.14
N ASP A 105 12.35 0.43 0.56
CA ASP A 105 13.18 1.30 1.39
C ASP A 105 14.22 1.94 0.49
N ARG A 106 14.03 3.23 0.19
CA ARG A 106 14.83 4.01 -0.78
C ARG A 106 14.86 3.35 -2.16
N GLN A 107 15.91 2.61 -2.50
CA GLN A 107 16.05 1.92 -3.79
C GLN A 107 15.95 0.40 -3.67
N VAL A 108 15.69 -0.12 -2.48
CA VAL A 108 15.63 -1.56 -2.23
C VAL A 108 14.18 -1.98 -2.18
N CYS A 109 13.78 -2.88 -3.09
CA CYS A 109 12.48 -3.52 -3.02
C CYS A 109 12.46 -4.48 -1.82
N LEU A 110 11.52 -4.26 -0.90
CA LEU A 110 11.35 -5.09 0.28
C LEU A 110 10.44 -6.29 -0.02
N GLY A 111 9.41 -6.06 -0.85
CA GLY A 111 8.38 -7.04 -1.13
C GLY A 111 7.12 -6.41 -1.71
N GLY A 112 6.04 -7.17 -1.70
CA GLY A 112 4.75 -6.69 -2.20
C GLY A 112 3.56 -7.40 -1.56
N ALA A 113 2.39 -6.78 -1.67
CA ALA A 113 1.13 -7.30 -1.16
C ALA A 113 -0.03 -6.89 -2.08
N MET A 114 -1.10 -7.67 -2.04
CA MET A 114 -2.35 -7.32 -2.70
C MET A 114 -3.15 -6.33 -1.85
N LEU A 115 -3.64 -5.27 -2.47
CA LEU A 115 -4.54 -4.30 -1.85
C LEU A 115 -5.91 -4.92 -1.60
N ARG A 116 -6.48 -4.65 -0.43
CA ARG A 116 -7.72 -5.27 0.05
C ARG A 116 -8.83 -4.27 0.28
N GLY A 117 -8.46 -3.07 0.71
CA GLY A 117 -9.38 -1.95 0.84
C GLY A 117 -8.62 -0.64 0.73
N SER A 118 -9.33 0.40 0.33
CA SER A 118 -8.83 1.76 0.33
C SER A 118 -9.94 2.70 0.79
N LEU A 119 -9.55 3.76 1.48
CA LEU A 119 -10.47 4.79 1.93
C LEU A 119 -10.54 5.88 0.86
N SER A 120 -11.73 6.06 0.28
CA SER A 120 -11.95 7.12 -0.69
C SER A 120 -11.84 8.50 -0.01
N LEU A 121 -11.40 9.52 -0.75
CA LEU A 121 -11.36 10.90 -0.20
C LEU A 121 -12.75 11.44 0.07
N TRP A 122 -13.76 10.89 -0.62
CA TRP A 122 -15.15 11.22 -0.36
C TRP A 122 -15.57 10.73 1.02
N ASP A 123 -15.30 9.46 1.33
CA ASP A 123 -15.62 8.84 2.62
C ASP A 123 -14.83 9.49 3.76
N GLU A 124 -13.57 9.85 3.51
CA GLU A 124 -12.74 10.62 4.44
C GLU A 124 -13.29 12.05 4.63
N GLY A 125 -13.71 12.70 3.55
CA GLY A 125 -14.26 14.05 3.53
C GLY A 125 -15.58 14.23 4.27
N ILE A 126 -16.37 13.16 4.43
CA ILE A 126 -17.58 13.16 5.27
C ILE A 126 -17.20 13.40 6.76
N ARG A 127 -16.04 12.89 7.20
CA ARG A 127 -15.59 13.00 8.60
C ARG A 127 -14.67 14.19 8.83
N SER A 128 -13.84 14.53 7.84
CA SER A 128 -12.96 15.69 7.85
C SER A 128 -12.73 16.16 6.42
N PRO A 129 -13.38 17.25 5.96
CA PRO A 129 -13.26 17.71 4.59
C PRO A 129 -11.81 18.08 4.26
N TYR A 130 -11.26 17.46 3.22
CA TYR A 130 -9.93 17.78 2.72
C TYR A 130 -10.01 19.05 1.86
N THR A 131 -9.70 20.20 2.45
CA THR A 131 -9.88 21.52 1.83
C THR A 131 -8.69 21.98 1.00
N SER A 132 -7.52 21.35 1.15
CA SER A 132 -6.30 21.68 0.40
C SER A 132 -6.19 20.92 -0.93
N TRP A 133 -7.30 20.42 -1.49
CA TRP A 133 -7.27 19.71 -2.76
C TRP A 133 -7.09 20.69 -3.92
N SER A 134 -5.97 20.59 -4.63
CA SER A 134 -5.74 21.29 -5.89
C SER A 134 -5.61 20.28 -7.03
N HIS A 135 -6.35 20.48 -8.11
CA HIS A 135 -6.21 19.65 -9.31
C HIS A 135 -4.82 19.82 -9.94
N SER A 136 -4.24 21.03 -9.83
CA SER A 136 -2.95 21.42 -10.38
C SER A 136 -1.78 20.59 -9.85
N ASP A 137 -1.86 20.09 -8.60
CA ASP A 137 -0.82 19.26 -7.99
C ASP A 137 -0.64 17.90 -8.69
N PHE A 138 -1.60 17.51 -9.53
CA PHE A 138 -1.64 16.23 -10.23
C PHE A 138 -1.59 16.38 -11.74
N GLU A 139 -1.57 17.61 -12.26
CA GLU A 139 -1.41 17.86 -13.69
C GLU A 139 0.05 17.64 -14.07
N LEU A 140 0.25 16.85 -15.13
CA LEU A 140 1.56 16.75 -15.77
C LEU A 140 1.79 18.05 -16.54
N THR A 141 2.59 18.95 -15.98
CA THR A 141 3.10 20.09 -16.74
C THR A 141 4.19 19.60 -17.69
N TYR A 142 3.83 19.46 -18.96
CA TYR A 142 4.77 19.10 -20.03
C TYR A 142 5.76 20.22 -20.38
N GLU A 143 5.71 21.34 -19.65
CA GLU A 143 6.50 22.55 -19.92
C GLU A 143 8.02 22.35 -19.83
N ASN A 144 8.49 21.25 -19.24
CA ASN A 144 9.92 20.89 -19.18
C ASN A 144 10.32 19.69 -20.06
N VAL A 145 9.45 19.23 -20.97
CA VAL A 145 9.81 18.16 -21.94
C VAL A 145 10.51 18.72 -23.19
N ALA A 146 10.75 20.04 -23.25
CA ALA A 146 11.57 20.66 -24.29
C ALA A 146 13.09 20.41 -24.15
N LEU A 147 13.56 19.71 -23.11
CA LEU A 147 14.99 19.37 -22.92
C LEU A 147 15.33 17.89 -23.12
N TRP A 148 14.38 17.04 -23.52
CA TRP A 148 14.64 15.63 -23.87
C TRP A 148 14.44 15.34 -25.36
N ASN A 149 14.82 16.29 -26.21
CA ASN A 149 15.16 16.01 -27.60
C ASN A 149 16.64 16.35 -27.80
N CYS A 150 17.51 15.35 -27.70
CA CYS A 150 18.69 15.19 -28.57
C CYS A 150 19.40 13.86 -28.27
N LEU A 151 19.26 12.92 -29.24
CA LEU A 151 20.16 11.81 -29.60
C LEU A 151 20.32 10.62 -28.63
#